data_AF-A0A920L394-F1
#
_entry.id   AF-A0A920L394-F1
#
_cell.length_a   1.000
_cell.length_b   1.000
_cell.length_c   1.000
_cell.angle_alpha   90.00
_cell.angle_beta   90.00
_cell.angle_gamma   90.00
#
_symmetry.space_group_name_H-M   'P 1'
#
loop_
_entity.id
_entity.type
_entity.pdbx_description
1 polymer ?
#
loop_
_entity_poly.entity_id
_entity_poly.type
_entity_poly.pdbx_seq_one_letter_code
_entity_poly.pdbx_strand_id
1 'polypeptide(L)' 'MGKKRIKVFRASKSSGNISALPGTVNETQYGLQVNCKGDTSILINELQMEGKAKLTGSEFLRGYKSLISKYPFS' A
#
# COMPACT_ATOMS: atom_id res chain seq x y z
N MET A 1 -8.36 4.02 -4.67
CA MET A 1 -8.13 4.71 -5.98
C MET A 1 -9.34 4.53 -6.90
N GLY A 2 -10.50 5.07 -6.52
CA GLY A 2 -11.74 4.94 -7.31
C GLY A 2 -12.02 3.50 -7.77
N LYS A 3 -12.31 3.32 -9.06
CA LYS A 3 -12.59 2.02 -9.70
C LYS A 3 -11.36 1.33 -10.31
N LYS A 4 -10.16 1.91 -10.20
CA LYS A 4 -8.95 1.36 -10.84
C LYS A 4 -8.40 0.20 -10.02
N ARG A 5 -7.98 -0.86 -10.72
CA ARG A 5 -7.38 -2.03 -10.07
C ARG A 5 -5.88 -1.86 -9.88
N ILE A 6 -5.38 -2.46 -8.80
CA ILE A 6 -3.95 -2.55 -8.49
C ILE A 6 -3.57 -4.03 -8.42
N LYS A 7 -2.52 -4.42 -9.13
CA LYS A 7 -1.89 -5.74 -8.97
C LYS A 7 -0.72 -5.63 -8.01
N VAL A 8 -0.64 -6.51 -7.03
CA VAL A 8 0.52 -6.65 -6.14
C VAL A 8 1.35 -7.81 -6.65
N PHE A 9 2.63 -7.55 -6.95
CA PHE A 9 3.58 -8.55 -7.46
C PHE A 9 4.47 -9.09 -6.36
N ARG A 10 4.86 -8.22 -5.41
CA ARG A 10 5.72 -8.59 -4.29
C ARG A 10 5.30 -7.86 -3.03
N ALA A 11 5.21 -8.62 -1.95
CA ALA A 11 4.99 -8.11 -0.61
C ALA A 11 5.80 -8.90 0.41
N SER A 12 6.16 -8.26 1.51
CA SER A 12 6.89 -8.86 2.63
C SER A 12 6.06 -8.77 3.91
N LYS A 13 6.18 -9.77 4.79
CA LYS A 13 5.60 -9.68 6.13
C LYS A 13 6.29 -8.57 6.92
N SER A 14 5.50 -7.83 7.71
CA SER A 14 5.99 -6.82 8.65
C SER A 14 5.18 -6.89 9.96
N SER A 15 5.72 -6.33 11.03
CA SER A 15 4.94 -6.12 12.27
C SER A 15 3.88 -5.05 12.01
N GLY A 16 2.64 -5.34 12.42
CA GLY A 16 1.54 -4.38 12.34
C GLY A 16 1.48 -3.50 13.58
N ASN A 17 0.80 -2.36 13.48
CA ASN A 17 0.35 -1.65 14.66
C ASN A 17 -0.81 -2.45 15.31
N ILE A 18 -0.65 -2.83 16.58
CA ILE A 18 -1.57 -3.66 17.37
C ILE A 18 -3.00 -3.10 17.38
N SER A 19 -3.16 -1.77 17.24
CA SER A 19 -4.47 -1.11 17.35
C SER A 19 -5.11 -0.75 16.01
N ALA A 20 -4.45 -1.04 14.88
CA ALA A 20 -4.99 -0.69 13.57
C ALA A 20 -5.80 -1.84 12.96
N LEU A 21 -6.95 -1.50 12.35
CA LEU A 21 -7.87 -2.46 11.77
C LEU A 21 -7.27 -3.13 10.52
N PRO A 22 -7.66 -4.38 10.20
CA PRO A 22 -7.28 -5.00 8.94
C PRO A 22 -7.71 -4.14 7.75
N GLY A 23 -6.80 -3.89 6.81
CA GLY A 23 -7.02 -3.03 5.66
C GLY A 23 -6.59 -1.58 5.86
N THR A 24 -6.29 -1.13 7.09
CA THR A 24 -5.67 0.18 7.33
C THR A 24 -4.32 0.24 6.60
N VAL A 25 -4.10 1.30 5.85
CA VAL A 25 -2.87 1.48 5.06
C VAL A 25 -2.07 2.66 5.61
N ASN A 26 -0.78 2.43 5.84
CA ASN A 26 0.17 3.42 6.29
C ASN A 26 1.24 3.64 5.21
N GLU A 27 1.62 4.89 4.97
CA GLU A 27 2.78 5.22 4.16
C GLU A 27 4.06 5.01 4.98
N THR A 28 5.04 4.34 4.41
CA THR A 28 6.37 4.17 4.99
C THR A 28 7.42 4.58 3.97
N GLN A 29 8.66 4.80 4.41
CA GLN A 29 9.78 5.03 3.50
C GLN A 29 10.01 3.89 2.49
N TYR A 30 9.52 2.68 2.80
CA TYR A 30 9.69 1.48 1.98
C TYR A 30 8.48 1.17 1.08
N GLY A 31 7.39 1.94 1.19
CA GLY A 31 6.15 1.72 0.44
C GLY A 31 4.91 1.70 1.32
N LEU A 32 3.87 1.02 0.84
CA LEU A 32 2.56 0.93 1.50
C LEU A 32 2.53 -0.26 2.46
N GLN A 33 2.31 0.02 3.74
CA GLN A 33 2.10 -1.01 4.75
C GLN A 33 0.60 -1.18 5.02
N VAL A 34 0.08 -2.40 4.86
CA VAL A 34 -1.34 -2.73 5.06
C VAL A 34 -1.48 -3.61 6.28
N ASN A 35 -2.22 -3.14 7.28
CA ASN A 35 -2.52 -3.89 8.50
C ASN A 35 -3.39 -5.12 8.20
N CYS A 36 -3.09 -6.19 8.91
CA CYS A 36 -3.74 -7.49 8.82
C CYS A 36 -4.20 -7.92 10.22
N LYS A 37 -4.97 -9.01 10.32
CA LYS A 37 -5.38 -9.55 11.63
C LYS A 37 -4.18 -10.05 12.44
N GLY A 38 -4.32 -10.06 13.77
CA GLY A 38 -3.32 -10.61 14.68
C GLY A 38 -2.02 -9.80 14.74
N ASP A 39 -2.13 -8.48 14.74
CA ASP A 39 -1.00 -7.55 14.88
C ASP A 39 0.09 -7.71 13.81
N THR A 40 -0.31 -8.23 12.66
CA THR A 40 0.56 -8.38 11.48
C THR A 40 0.27 -7.31 10.45
N SER A 41 1.23 -7.10 9.56
CA SER A 41 1.00 -6.31 8.36
C SER A 41 1.78 -6.87 7.18
N ILE A 42 1.41 -6.43 6.00
CA ILE A 42 2.18 -6.65 4.78
C ILE A 42 2.73 -5.32 4.29
N LEU A 43 3.99 -5.30 3.90
CA LEU A 43 4.59 -4.19 3.17
C LEU A 43 4.55 -4.53 1.68
N ILE A 44 3.88 -3.69 0.88
CA ILE A 44 3.80 -3.85 -0.57
C ILE A 44 5.08 -3.29 -1.19
N ASN A 45 5.92 -4.18 -1.72
CA ASN A 45 7.22 -3.82 -2.30
C ASN A 45 7.11 -3.49 -3.80
N GLU A 46 6.28 -4.22 -4.54
CA GLU A 46 6.10 -4.02 -5.99
C GLU A 46 4.63 -4.14 -6.38
N LEU A 47 4.15 -3.17 -7.14
CA LEU A 47 2.76 -3.10 -7.60
C LEU A 47 2.62 -2.45 -8.97
N GLN A 48 1.44 -2.59 -9.57
CA GLN A 48 1.11 -2.04 -10.88
C GLN A 48 -0.30 -1.46 -10.86
N MET A 49 -0.42 -0.21 -11.31
CA MET A 49 -1.71 0.38 -11.68
C MET A 49 -2.19 -0.20 -13.00
N GLU A 50 -3.50 -0.41 -13.11
CA GLU A 50 -4.16 -0.78 -14.37
C GLU A 50 -3.70 0.11 -15.54
N GLY A 51 -3.19 -0.53 -16.61
CA GLY A 51 -2.68 0.14 -17.80
C GLY A 51 -1.34 0.85 -17.65
N LYS A 52 -0.57 0.62 -16.57
CA LYS A 52 0.74 1.25 -16.31
C LYS A 52 1.85 0.22 -16.10
N ALA A 53 3.09 0.69 -16.08
CA ALA A 53 4.25 -0.15 -15.75
C ALA A 53 4.23 -0.59 -14.28
N LYS A 54 4.95 -1.68 -13.99
CA LYS A 54 5.25 -2.10 -12.62
C LYS A 54 6.18 -1.08 -11.97
N LEU A 55 5.96 -0.83 -10.69
CA LEU A 55 6.72 0.13 -9.88
C LEU A 55 7.03 -0.49 -8.51
N THR A 56 8.10 0.00 -7.89
CA THR A 56 8.34 -0.23 -6.46
C THR A 56 7.33 0.54 -5.61
N GLY A 57 7.15 0.13 -4.36
CA GLY A 57 6.26 0.79 -3.40
C GLY A 57 6.60 2.28 -3.19
N SER A 58 7.90 2.61 -3.12
CA SER A 58 8.37 3.99 -2.96
C SER A 58 8.13 4.85 -4.21
N GLU A 59 8.39 4.31 -5.41
CA GLU A 59 8.08 4.99 -6.68
C GLU A 59 6.58 5.24 -6.84
N PHE A 60 5.76 4.27 -6.43
CA PHE A 60 4.32 4.42 -6.44
C PHE A 60 3.85 5.55 -5.52
N LEU A 61 4.33 5.57 -4.26
CA LEU A 61 4.00 6.65 -3.32
C LEU A 61 4.38 8.01 -3.90
N ARG A 62 5.59 8.14 -4.47
CA ARG A 62 6.04 9.40 -5.09
C ARG A 62 5.18 9.82 -6.27
N GLY A 63 4.86 8.88 -7.17
CA GLY A 63 4.12 9.16 -8.40
C GLY A 63 2.62 9.38 -8.19
N TYR A 64 2.05 8.82 -7.12
CA TYR A 64 0.60 8.86 -6.85
C TYR A 64 0.21 9.56 -5.56
N LYS A 65 1.13 10.30 -4.92
CA LYS A 65 0.91 10.99 -3.64
C LYS A 65 -0.39 11.81 -3.62
N SER A 66 -0.60 12.65 -4.62
CA SER A 66 -1.80 13.49 -4.74
C SER A 66 -3.10 12.68 -4.84
N LEU A 67 -3.06 11.53 -5.52
CA LEU A 67 -4.21 10.64 -5.66
C LEU A 67 -4.50 9.91 -4.35
N ILE A 68 -3.47 9.50 -3.62
CA ILE A 68 -3.60 8.86 -2.31
C ILE A 68 -4.18 9.85 -1.30
N SER A 69 -3.65 11.08 -1.23
CA SER A 69 -4.16 12.12 -0.33
C SER A 69 -5.62 12.51 -0.61
N LYS A 70 -6.10 12.37 -1.85
CA LYS A 70 -7.51 12.63 -2.21
C LYS A 70 -8.46 11.51 -1.75
N TYR A 71 -7.95 10.31 -1.55
CA TYR A 71 -8.69 9.16 -1.06
C TYR A 71 -7.96 8.57 0.14
N PRO A 72 -7.94 9.30 1.27
CA PRO A 72 -7.25 8.84 2.47
C PRO A 72 -7.79 7.47 2.88
N PHE A 73 -6.90 6.63 3.38
CA PHE A 73 -7.24 5.31 3.86
C PHE A 73 -8.06 5.47 5.15
N SER A 74 -9.38 5.29 5.04
CA SER A 74 -10.34 5.31 6.14
C SER A 74 -10.30 4.01 6.94
#